data_AF-A0A2N8TAV4-F1
#
_entry.id   AF-A0A2N8TAV4-F1
#
_cell.length_a   1.000
_cell.length_b   1.000
_cell.length_c   1.000
_cell.angle_alpha   90.00
_cell.angle_beta   90.00
_cell.angle_gamma   90.00
#
_symmetry.space_group_name_H-M   'P 1'
#
loop_
_entity.id
_entity.type
_entity.pdbx_description
1 polymer ?
#
loop_
_entity_poly.entity_id
_entity_poly.type
_entity_poly.pdbx_seq_one_letter_code
_entity_poly.pdbx_strand_id
1 'polypeptide(L)'
;MSATTVTPTRATCPAQTLAARVATLLPERAGRGWTVEPYAPWWTVRYPAARLVQGGRSLVLVARTWDTQIGWQLPDREPTRPDLHLESMSPAVIAREVLRLVLPVLDDEAAGRAAADGPRVMGRLELLNEIGHAMRLQGVATYNRIGLLADTSTLAWGAPSGARYSVTLHGTNPVADVQIHGPVRAVEKAVAYFLPGEPTGQPTAPAGVRGRLQRRLAAVLARHVAVEQTDQGGLAFGTRPGPYGYAAPAFDAQARAHMTPASVDLHGIGADFLISLAPQ
;
A
#
# COMPACT_ATOMS: atom_id res chain seq x y z
N MET A 1 30.74 -42.36 30.13
CA MET A 1 30.08 -42.02 28.85
C MET A 1 29.00 -41.00 29.17
N SER A 2 29.24 -39.72 28.91
CA SER A 2 28.25 -38.66 29.18
C SER A 2 27.23 -38.62 28.05
N ALA A 3 25.96 -38.79 28.38
CA ALA A 3 24.87 -38.68 27.42
C ALA A 3 24.70 -37.22 27.01
N THR A 4 24.83 -36.95 25.72
CA THR A 4 24.54 -35.65 25.12
C THR A 4 23.03 -35.41 25.18
N THR A 5 22.59 -34.55 26.08
CA THR A 5 21.19 -34.09 26.13
C THR A 5 20.93 -33.21 24.92
N VAL A 6 20.34 -33.78 23.87
CA VAL A 6 19.83 -33.02 22.73
C VAL A 6 18.57 -32.31 23.20
N THR A 7 18.66 -31.00 23.43
CA THR A 7 17.48 -30.16 23.71
C THR A 7 16.53 -30.30 22.52
N PRO A 8 15.27 -30.73 22.70
CA PRO A 8 14.33 -30.86 21.61
C PRO A 8 14.13 -29.49 20.96
N THR A 9 14.41 -29.41 19.65
CA THR A 9 14.15 -28.21 18.86
C THR A 9 12.65 -27.96 18.90
N ARG A 10 12.23 -26.88 19.57
CA ARG A 10 10.82 -26.51 19.70
C ARG A 10 10.24 -26.38 18.29
N ALA A 11 9.15 -27.10 18.00
CA ALA A 11 8.50 -27.02 16.69
C ALA A 11 8.16 -25.55 16.39
N THR A 12 8.70 -25.02 15.29
CA THR A 12 8.48 -23.63 14.90
C THR A 12 7.01 -23.42 14.57
N CYS A 13 6.38 -22.46 15.24
CA CYS A 13 4.97 -22.13 14.98
C CYS A 13 4.82 -21.66 13.52
N PRO A 14 3.94 -22.29 12.70
CA PRO A 14 3.77 -21.90 11.29
C PRO A 14 3.45 -20.42 11.09
N ALA A 15 2.67 -19.83 12.01
CA ALA A 15 2.36 -18.41 11.98
C ALA A 15 3.59 -17.53 12.23
N GLN A 16 4.53 -17.94 13.08
CA GLN A 16 5.78 -17.21 13.30
C GLN A 16 6.68 -17.27 12.06
N THR A 17 6.78 -18.43 11.41
CA THR A 17 7.53 -18.55 10.15
C THR A 17 6.94 -17.69 9.05
N LEU A 18 5.61 -17.70 8.91
CA LEU A 18 4.92 -16.84 7.93
C LEU A 18 5.09 -15.36 8.27
N ALA A 19 4.88 -14.97 9.52
CA ALA A 19 5.07 -13.59 9.98
C ALA A 19 6.50 -13.10 9.76
N ALA A 20 7.53 -13.93 9.99
CA ALA A 20 8.91 -13.57 9.72
C ALA A 20 9.15 -13.28 8.24
N ARG A 21 8.57 -14.09 7.33
CA ARG A 21 8.66 -13.85 5.88
C ARG A 21 7.88 -12.63 5.42
N VAL A 22 6.77 -12.31 6.09
CA VAL A 22 6.01 -11.08 5.82
C VAL A 22 6.80 -9.87 6.32
N ALA A 23 7.36 -9.94 7.54
CA ALA A 23 8.16 -8.88 8.14
C ALA A 23 9.33 -8.43 7.25
N THR A 24 10.01 -9.36 6.57
CA THR A 24 11.10 -9.04 5.64
C THR A 24 10.67 -8.29 4.38
N LEU A 25 9.37 -8.27 4.08
CA LEU A 25 8.80 -7.61 2.91
C LEU A 25 8.12 -6.28 3.27
N LEU A 26 8.00 -5.97 4.56
CA LEU A 26 7.45 -4.70 5.03
C LEU A 26 8.59 -3.70 5.23
N PRO A 27 8.37 -2.42 4.91
CA PRO A 27 9.40 -1.40 5.03
C PRO A 27 9.70 -1.07 6.48
N GLU A 28 10.93 -0.61 6.71
CA GLU A 28 11.32 0.01 7.97
C GLU A 28 10.69 1.39 8.11
N ARG A 29 10.37 1.78 9.36
CA ARG A 29 9.95 3.13 9.70
C ARG A 29 10.84 3.69 10.79
N ALA A 30 11.30 4.93 10.62
CA ALA A 30 12.24 5.60 11.53
C ALA A 30 13.46 4.72 11.91
N GLY A 31 13.99 3.97 10.95
CA GLY A 31 15.12 3.04 11.14
C GLY A 31 14.79 1.80 11.97
N ARG A 32 13.51 1.43 12.11
CA ARG A 32 13.06 0.24 12.83
C ARG A 32 12.37 -0.71 11.88
N GLY A 33 12.90 -1.92 11.73
CA GLY A 33 12.23 -3.02 11.02
C GLY A 33 11.11 -3.66 11.84
N TRP A 34 10.33 -4.52 11.19
CA TRP A 34 9.31 -5.33 11.84
C TRP A 34 9.94 -6.51 12.57
N THR A 35 9.65 -6.67 13.85
CA THR A 35 10.04 -7.84 14.66
C THR A 35 8.86 -8.79 14.83
N VAL A 36 9.13 -10.06 15.13
CA VAL A 36 8.10 -11.08 15.31
C VAL A 36 8.12 -11.63 16.72
N GLU A 37 6.96 -11.66 17.34
CA GLU A 37 6.74 -12.22 18.68
C GLU A 37 5.66 -13.31 18.65
N PRO A 38 5.74 -14.30 19.57
CA PRO A 38 4.62 -15.19 19.84
C PRO A 38 3.39 -14.39 20.28
N TYR A 39 2.23 -14.73 19.73
CA TYR A 39 0.97 -14.09 20.12
C TYR A 39 -0.20 -15.08 20.07
N ALA A 40 -1.17 -14.89 20.96
CA ALA A 40 -2.37 -15.72 21.05
C ALA A 40 -3.61 -14.81 21.11
N PRO A 41 -4.20 -14.47 19.95
CA PRO A 41 -5.38 -13.63 19.89
C PRO A 41 -6.60 -14.39 20.41
N TRP A 42 -7.43 -13.69 21.18
CA TRP A 42 -8.61 -14.30 21.80
C TRP A 42 -9.68 -14.71 20.76
N TRP A 43 -9.76 -14.06 19.59
CA TRP A 43 -10.71 -14.42 18.53
C TRP A 43 -10.26 -15.62 17.69
N THR A 44 -9.05 -16.15 17.93
CA THR A 44 -8.51 -17.32 17.21
C THR A 44 -7.91 -18.34 18.16
N VAL A 45 -8.60 -18.63 19.27
CA VAL A 45 -8.19 -19.58 20.35
C VAL A 45 -7.66 -20.93 19.82
N ARG A 46 -8.02 -21.33 18.59
CA ARG A 46 -7.65 -22.60 17.96
C ARG A 46 -6.59 -22.51 16.85
N TYR A 47 -6.13 -21.32 16.47
CA TYR A 47 -5.23 -21.15 15.32
C TYR A 47 -3.88 -20.55 15.73
N PRO A 48 -2.77 -21.03 15.13
CA PRO A 48 -1.46 -20.44 15.34
C PRO A 48 -1.45 -18.97 14.92
N ALA A 49 -0.88 -18.12 15.76
CA ALA A 49 -0.75 -16.69 15.50
C ALA A 49 0.63 -16.17 15.90
N ALA A 50 0.97 -15.02 15.33
CA ALA A 50 2.18 -14.28 15.63
C ALA A 50 1.86 -12.79 15.54
N ARG A 51 2.59 -12.00 16.31
CA ARG A 51 2.50 -10.54 16.28
C ARG A 51 3.74 -9.98 15.61
N LEU A 52 3.55 -9.10 14.64
CA LEU A 52 4.58 -8.29 14.05
C LEU A 52 4.56 -6.93 14.74
N VAL A 53 5.70 -6.43 15.22
CA VAL A 53 5.80 -5.16 15.94
C VAL A 53 6.78 -4.22 15.27
N GLN A 54 6.42 -2.95 15.18
CA GLN A 54 7.30 -1.88 14.73
C GLN A 54 6.99 -0.60 15.51
N GLY A 55 7.78 -0.33 16.55
CA GLY A 55 7.53 0.79 17.45
C GLY A 55 6.16 0.66 18.14
N GLY A 56 5.31 1.69 18.04
CA GLY A 56 3.95 1.69 18.59
C GLY A 56 2.90 1.00 17.71
N ARG A 57 3.29 0.47 16.55
CA ARG A 57 2.41 -0.20 15.58
C ARG A 57 2.56 -1.71 15.70
N SER A 58 1.47 -2.44 15.55
CA SER A 58 1.52 -3.91 15.57
C SER A 58 0.52 -4.51 14.58
N LEU A 59 0.85 -5.69 14.07
CA LEU A 59 -0.04 -6.52 13.26
C LEU A 59 -0.12 -7.91 13.89
N VAL A 60 -1.31 -8.45 13.96
CA VAL A 60 -1.58 -9.81 14.40
C VAL A 60 -1.86 -10.65 13.17
N LEU A 61 -0.97 -11.59 12.89
CA LEU A 61 -1.09 -12.54 11.80
C LEU A 61 -1.54 -13.89 12.33
N VAL A 62 -2.63 -14.41 11.77
CA VAL A 62 -3.14 -15.75 12.06
C VAL A 62 -3.03 -16.59 10.80
N ALA A 63 -2.33 -17.73 10.92
CA ALA A 63 -2.12 -18.67 9.83
C ALA A 63 -3.11 -19.83 9.95
N ARG A 64 -3.98 -20.00 8.95
CA ARG A 64 -4.88 -21.16 8.82
C ARG A 64 -4.39 -22.04 7.67
N THR A 65 -5.05 -23.17 7.45
CA THR A 65 -4.57 -24.16 6.46
C THR A 65 -4.53 -23.60 5.04
N TRP A 66 -5.45 -22.70 4.69
CA TRP A 66 -5.64 -22.18 3.33
C TRP A 66 -5.82 -20.67 3.26
N ASP A 67 -5.88 -20.00 4.41
CA ASP A 67 -6.13 -18.57 4.51
C ASP A 67 -5.27 -17.92 5.60
N THR A 68 -5.08 -16.62 5.44
CA THR A 68 -4.41 -15.76 6.41
C THR A 68 -5.38 -14.69 6.86
N GLN A 69 -5.39 -14.44 8.16
CA GLN A 69 -6.13 -13.35 8.77
C GLN A 69 -5.15 -12.35 9.38
N ILE A 70 -5.44 -11.06 9.22
CA ILE A 70 -4.64 -9.97 9.75
C ILE A 70 -5.54 -9.05 10.56
N GLY A 71 -5.11 -8.71 11.78
CA GLY A 71 -5.66 -7.59 12.55
C GLY A 71 -4.56 -6.58 12.85
N TRP A 72 -4.87 -5.28 12.91
CA TRP A 72 -3.90 -4.28 13.36
C TRP A 72 -4.03 -3.99 14.85
N GLN A 73 -2.98 -3.62 15.53
CA GLN A 73 -3.00 -3.35 16.97
C GLN A 73 -2.29 -2.04 17.26
N LEU A 74 -2.85 -1.29 18.21
CA LEU A 74 -2.25 -0.14 18.87
C LEU A 74 -2.24 -0.43 20.38
N PRO A 75 -1.43 0.27 21.21
CA PRO A 75 -1.29 -0.05 22.65
C PRO A 75 -2.62 -0.22 23.40
N ASP A 76 -3.63 0.58 23.07
CA ASP A 76 -4.95 0.56 23.71
C ASP A 76 -6.06 -0.05 22.82
N ARG A 77 -5.69 -0.74 21.72
CA ARG A 77 -6.64 -1.39 20.79
C ARG A 77 -6.21 -2.82 20.53
N GLU A 78 -6.82 -3.73 21.25
CA GLU A 78 -6.79 -5.16 20.92
C GLU A 78 -7.73 -5.40 19.73
N PRO A 79 -7.31 -6.09 18.66
CA PRO A 79 -8.26 -6.49 17.62
C PRO A 79 -9.31 -7.42 18.23
N THR A 80 -10.49 -7.49 17.63
CA THR A 80 -11.57 -8.37 18.11
C THR A 80 -12.08 -9.30 17.01
N ARG A 81 -11.61 -9.05 15.79
CA ARG A 81 -11.90 -9.74 14.54
C ARG A 81 -10.77 -9.38 13.56
N PRO A 82 -10.58 -10.14 12.48
CA PRO A 82 -9.66 -9.71 11.43
C PRO A 82 -10.11 -8.41 10.77
N ASP A 83 -9.14 -7.52 10.52
CA ASP A 83 -9.30 -6.34 9.68
C ASP A 83 -9.11 -6.68 8.19
N LEU A 84 -8.41 -7.80 7.90
CA LEU A 84 -8.21 -8.35 6.56
C LEU A 84 -8.24 -9.88 6.58
N HIS A 85 -8.90 -10.47 5.59
CA HIS A 85 -8.93 -11.91 5.33
C HIS A 85 -8.43 -12.17 3.90
N LEU A 86 -7.50 -13.12 3.75
CA LEU A 86 -6.91 -13.49 2.46
C LEU A 86 -6.94 -15.00 2.28
N GLU A 87 -7.47 -15.49 1.16
CA GLU A 87 -7.39 -16.90 0.75
C GLU A 87 -6.00 -17.21 0.15
N SER A 88 -4.95 -16.89 0.91
CA SER A 88 -3.56 -17.07 0.49
C SER A 88 -2.63 -17.22 1.69
N MET A 89 -1.62 -18.06 1.52
CA MET A 89 -0.49 -18.24 2.45
C MET A 89 0.81 -17.64 1.89
N SER A 90 0.75 -16.94 0.75
CA SER A 90 1.93 -16.35 0.11
C SER A 90 2.38 -15.08 0.86
N PRO A 91 3.62 -15.04 1.41
CA PRO A 91 4.11 -13.87 2.15
C PRO A 91 4.06 -12.58 1.32
N ALA A 92 4.36 -12.67 0.02
CA ALA A 92 4.34 -11.52 -0.89
C ALA A 92 2.93 -10.96 -1.11
N VAL A 93 1.93 -11.84 -1.25
CA VAL A 93 0.53 -11.42 -1.38
C VAL A 93 0.05 -10.79 -0.08
N ILE A 94 0.37 -11.41 1.07
CA ILE A 94 0.01 -10.90 2.38
C ILE A 94 0.64 -9.52 2.63
N ALA A 95 1.95 -9.37 2.42
CA ALA A 95 2.66 -8.10 2.63
C ALA A 95 2.08 -6.99 1.75
N ARG A 96 1.81 -7.26 0.47
CA ARG A 96 1.20 -6.30 -0.45
C ARG A 96 -0.17 -5.83 0.04
N GLU A 97 -1.06 -6.74 0.42
CA GLU A 97 -2.39 -6.36 0.88
C GLU A 97 -2.36 -5.67 2.26
N VAL A 98 -1.42 -6.04 3.13
CA VAL A 98 -1.14 -5.32 4.39
C VAL A 98 -0.73 -3.88 4.12
N LEU A 99 0.22 -3.65 3.19
CA LEU A 99 0.65 -2.31 2.78
C LEU A 99 -0.48 -1.48 2.17
N ARG A 100 -1.37 -2.14 1.42
CA ARG A 100 -2.44 -1.49 0.66
C ARG A 100 -3.68 -1.16 1.50
N LEU A 101 -4.03 -2.02 2.46
CA LEU A 101 -5.32 -1.97 3.16
C LEU A 101 -5.21 -1.80 4.67
N VAL A 102 -4.20 -2.38 5.31
CA VAL A 102 -4.14 -2.47 6.79
C VAL A 102 -3.31 -1.34 7.37
N LEU A 103 -2.09 -1.14 6.88
CA LEU A 103 -1.19 -0.10 7.38
C LEU A 103 -1.73 1.32 7.20
N PRO A 104 -2.39 1.68 6.08
CA PRO A 104 -3.01 3.00 5.95
C PRO A 104 -4.04 3.29 7.06
N VAL A 105 -4.86 2.30 7.41
CA VAL A 105 -5.88 2.43 8.47
C VAL A 105 -5.24 2.50 9.85
N LEU A 106 -4.24 1.67 10.11
CA LEU A 106 -3.48 1.69 11.35
C LEU A 106 -2.85 3.07 11.57
N ASP A 107 -2.20 3.63 10.54
CA ASP A 107 -1.56 4.93 10.62
C ASP A 107 -2.57 6.05 10.84
N ASP A 108 -3.73 6.02 10.17
CA ASP A 108 -4.79 7.02 10.35
C ASP A 108 -5.34 7.01 11.79
N GLU A 109 -5.57 5.82 12.35
CA GLU A 109 -5.97 5.63 13.74
C GLU A 109 -4.89 6.11 14.73
N ALA A 110 -3.62 5.83 14.46
CA ALA A 110 -2.51 6.30 15.29
C ALA A 110 -2.39 7.83 15.25
N ALA A 111 -2.51 8.44 14.06
CA ALA A 111 -2.46 9.87 13.86
C ALA A 111 -3.63 10.59 14.55
N GLY A 112 -4.84 10.02 14.46
CA GLY A 112 -6.03 10.52 15.14
C GLY A 112 -5.86 10.58 16.67
N ARG A 113 -5.18 9.60 17.26
CA ARG A 113 -4.89 9.56 18.71
C ARG A 113 -3.81 10.57 19.13
N ALA A 114 -2.78 10.74 18.32
CA ALA A 114 -1.68 11.66 18.59
C ALA A 114 -2.05 13.15 18.44
N ALA A 115 -3.19 13.44 17.78
CA ALA A 115 -3.65 14.80 17.47
C ALA A 115 -3.99 15.67 18.71
N ALA A 116 -3.83 15.14 19.93
CA ALA A 116 -3.96 15.85 21.20
C ALA A 116 -2.72 16.68 21.60
N ASP A 117 -1.51 16.38 21.11
CA ASP A 117 -0.27 16.81 21.78
C ASP A 117 0.75 17.64 20.96
N GLY A 118 0.46 18.13 19.75
CA GLY A 118 1.44 18.99 19.04
C GLY A 118 1.09 19.55 17.64
N PRO A 119 1.98 20.39 17.05
CA PRO A 119 1.76 21.02 15.75
C PRO A 119 1.88 20.02 14.58
N ARG A 120 0.73 19.78 13.95
CA ARG A 120 0.49 18.77 12.90
C ARG A 120 1.30 18.91 11.60
N VAL A 121 1.91 20.09 11.36
CA VAL A 121 2.70 20.38 10.16
C VAL A 121 4.02 19.62 10.14
N MET A 122 4.66 19.46 11.31
CA MET A 122 5.98 18.83 11.41
C MET A 122 5.93 17.34 11.09
N GLY A 123 4.92 16.61 11.58
CA GLY A 123 4.75 15.18 11.31
C GLY A 123 4.55 14.85 9.82
N ARG A 124 3.92 15.75 9.05
CA ARG A 124 3.78 15.57 7.58
C ARG A 124 5.11 15.67 6.86
N LEU A 125 5.90 16.70 7.17
CA LEU A 125 7.21 16.90 6.55
C LEU A 125 8.16 15.78 6.94
N GLU A 126 8.09 15.29 8.17
CA GLU A 126 8.83 14.09 8.61
C GLU A 126 8.45 12.87 7.78
N LEU A 127 7.16 12.61 7.56
CA LEU A 127 6.69 11.50 6.74
C LEU A 127 7.15 11.59 5.28
N LEU A 128 7.02 12.77 4.65
CA LEU A 128 7.54 12.97 3.29
C LEU A 128 9.06 12.89 3.22
N ASN A 129 9.76 13.37 4.24
CA ASN A 129 11.21 13.24 4.33
C ASN A 129 11.65 11.79 4.47
N GLU A 130 10.89 10.98 5.21
CA GLU A 130 11.10 9.54 5.33
C GLU A 130 10.91 8.81 3.99
N ILE A 131 9.79 9.06 3.29
CA ILE A 131 9.55 8.52 1.94
C ILE A 131 10.66 8.98 0.99
N GLY A 132 11.00 10.27 1.00
CA GLY A 132 12.04 10.83 0.15
C GLY A 132 13.43 10.27 0.48
N HIS A 133 13.73 10.00 1.75
CA HIS A 133 14.98 9.39 2.17
C HIS A 133 15.09 7.95 1.65
N ALA A 134 14.03 7.15 1.80
CA ALA A 134 13.99 5.80 1.26
C ALA A 134 14.23 5.76 -0.26
N MET A 135 13.61 6.68 -1.00
CA MET A 135 13.82 6.83 -2.45
C MET A 135 15.28 7.20 -2.77
N ARG A 136 15.87 8.15 -2.02
CA ARG A 136 17.26 8.59 -2.23
C ARG A 136 18.29 7.50 -1.93
N LEU A 137 18.05 6.64 -0.94
CA LEU A 137 18.92 5.48 -0.68
C LEU A 137 19.02 4.54 -1.88
N GLN A 138 18.01 4.53 -2.75
CA GLN A 138 17.97 3.75 -3.99
C GLN A 138 18.42 4.56 -5.23
N GLY A 139 19.08 5.70 -5.03
CA GLY A 139 19.60 6.53 -6.11
C GLY A 139 18.55 7.36 -6.86
N VAL A 140 17.30 7.43 -6.36
CA VAL A 140 16.24 8.24 -6.97
C VAL A 140 16.32 9.67 -6.47
N ALA A 141 16.44 10.62 -7.40
CA ALA A 141 16.37 12.04 -7.08
C ALA A 141 14.93 12.44 -6.70
N THR A 142 14.80 13.10 -5.56
CA THR A 142 13.51 13.54 -5.00
C THR A 142 13.45 15.05 -4.90
N TYR A 143 12.29 15.63 -5.18
CA TYR A 143 12.02 17.05 -5.02
C TYR A 143 10.89 17.27 -4.00
N ASN A 144 11.20 17.96 -2.91
CA ASN A 144 10.25 18.34 -1.87
C ASN A 144 9.75 19.76 -2.14
N ARG A 145 8.43 19.96 -2.07
CA ARG A 145 7.80 21.26 -2.17
C ARG A 145 6.74 21.41 -1.09
N ILE A 146 6.78 22.51 -0.34
CA ILE A 146 5.65 22.92 0.49
C ILE A 146 4.50 23.24 -0.46
N GLY A 147 3.34 22.61 -0.24
CA GLY A 147 2.19 22.76 -1.14
C GLY A 147 1.65 24.19 -1.14
N LEU A 148 0.81 24.50 -2.13
CA LEU A 148 0.22 25.84 -2.28
C LEU A 148 -0.75 26.18 -1.14
N LEU A 149 -1.35 25.17 -0.51
CA LEU A 149 -2.18 25.33 0.67
C LEU A 149 -1.34 25.05 1.93
N ALA A 150 -1.58 25.81 2.99
CA ALA A 150 -0.82 25.74 4.25
C ALA A 150 -0.85 24.34 4.91
N ASP A 151 -1.81 23.50 4.53
CA ASP A 151 -2.03 22.14 5.02
C ASP A 151 -1.62 21.06 4.02
N THR A 152 -0.90 21.42 2.96
CA THR A 152 -0.43 20.49 1.92
C THR A 152 1.09 20.46 1.83
N SER A 153 1.64 19.27 1.61
CA SER A 153 3.07 19.10 1.33
C SER A 153 3.23 18.02 0.27
N THR A 154 4.15 18.25 -0.67
CA THR A 154 4.31 17.40 -1.85
C THR A 154 5.75 16.92 -2.00
N LEU A 155 5.90 15.64 -2.28
CA LEU A 155 7.15 14.99 -2.67
C LEU A 155 6.99 14.46 -4.09
N ALA A 156 7.93 14.76 -4.98
CA ALA A 156 7.91 14.26 -6.36
C ALA A 156 9.23 13.57 -6.74
N TRP A 157 9.12 12.55 -7.60
CA TRP A 157 10.27 11.88 -8.20
C TRP A 157 9.95 11.31 -9.58
N GLY A 158 11.00 10.98 -10.34
CA GLY A 158 10.89 10.29 -11.62
C GLY A 158 11.41 8.86 -11.55
N ALA A 159 10.86 7.98 -12.36
CA ALA A 159 11.38 6.63 -12.58
C ALA A 159 12.06 6.52 -13.96
N PRO A 160 13.03 5.60 -14.14
CA PRO A 160 13.68 5.36 -15.43
C PRO A 160 12.72 5.01 -16.58
N SER A 161 11.52 4.50 -16.27
CA SER A 161 10.46 4.24 -17.24
C SER A 161 9.84 5.51 -17.86
N GLY A 162 10.18 6.68 -17.34
CA GLY A 162 9.57 7.97 -17.70
C GLY A 162 8.30 8.31 -16.91
N ALA A 163 7.85 7.44 -16.00
CA ALA A 163 6.78 7.77 -15.06
C ALA A 163 7.28 8.80 -14.03
N ARG A 164 6.43 9.78 -13.71
CA ARG A 164 6.66 10.79 -12.67
C ARG A 164 5.59 10.62 -11.61
N TYR A 165 6.02 10.60 -10.36
CA TYR A 165 5.18 10.48 -9.19
C TYR A 165 5.16 11.81 -8.46
N SER A 166 3.99 12.20 -7.99
CA SER A 166 3.78 13.32 -7.08
C SER A 166 2.89 12.84 -5.95
N VAL A 167 3.43 12.84 -4.73
CA VAL A 167 2.76 12.40 -3.51
C VAL A 167 2.40 13.64 -2.72
N THR A 168 1.13 13.81 -2.41
CA THR A 168 0.62 14.92 -1.61
C THR A 168 -0.09 14.41 -0.36
N LEU A 169 0.32 14.92 0.80
CA LEU A 169 -0.38 14.71 2.06
C LEU A 169 -1.28 15.91 2.36
N HIS A 170 -2.52 15.65 2.77
CA HIS A 170 -3.53 16.65 3.08
C HIS A 170 -3.89 16.63 4.56
N GLY A 171 -3.93 17.79 5.21
CA GLY A 171 -4.45 17.92 6.58
C GLY A 171 -3.65 17.10 7.59
N THR A 172 -4.33 16.25 8.37
CA THR A 172 -3.70 15.32 9.32
C THR A 172 -3.60 13.90 8.80
N ASN A 173 -4.01 13.67 7.56
CA ASN A 173 -4.20 12.33 7.05
C ASN A 173 -2.85 11.70 6.69
N PRO A 174 -2.49 10.54 7.27
CA PRO A 174 -1.25 9.85 6.93
C PRO A 174 -1.36 9.10 5.58
N VAL A 175 -2.55 9.02 5.00
CA VAL A 175 -2.70 8.58 3.60
C VAL A 175 -2.46 9.73 2.64
N ALA A 176 -1.83 9.41 1.52
CA ALA A 176 -1.46 10.34 0.48
C ALA A 176 -2.32 10.19 -0.76
N ASP A 177 -2.44 11.31 -1.47
CA ASP A 177 -2.85 11.35 -2.87
C ASP A 177 -1.59 11.21 -3.74
N VAL A 178 -1.65 10.34 -4.72
CA VAL A 178 -0.52 10.00 -5.60
C VAL A 178 -0.93 10.24 -7.03
N GLN A 179 -0.32 11.23 -7.65
CA GLN A 179 -0.43 11.47 -9.08
C GLN A 179 0.72 10.77 -9.81
N ILE A 180 0.37 9.99 -10.83
CA ILE A 180 1.30 9.30 -11.72
C ILE A 180 1.09 9.82 -13.14
N HIS A 181 2.11 10.45 -13.71
CA HIS A 181 2.06 11.01 -15.05
C HIS A 181 3.24 10.55 -15.90
N GLY A 182 3.01 10.24 -17.18
CA GLY A 182 4.09 9.91 -18.12
C GLY A 182 3.62 9.10 -19.32
N PRO A 183 4.54 8.38 -20.00
CA PRO A 183 4.18 7.49 -21.10
C PRO A 183 3.15 6.44 -20.67
N VAL A 184 2.11 6.19 -21.50
CA VAL A 184 0.98 5.33 -21.13
C VAL A 184 1.40 3.97 -20.57
N ARG A 185 2.41 3.31 -21.17
CA ARG A 185 2.90 2.00 -20.70
C ARG A 185 3.56 2.06 -19.33
N ALA A 186 4.26 3.15 -19.04
CA ALA A 186 4.89 3.36 -17.76
C ALA A 186 3.84 3.59 -16.67
N VAL A 187 2.79 4.36 -16.98
CA VAL A 187 1.65 4.61 -16.10
C VAL A 187 0.84 3.32 -15.86
N GLU A 188 0.54 2.54 -16.91
CA GLU A 188 -0.13 1.23 -16.79
C GLU A 188 0.60 0.30 -15.82
N LYS A 189 1.93 0.17 -15.98
CA LYS A 189 2.75 -0.66 -15.09
C LYS A 189 2.78 -0.11 -13.66
N ALA A 190 2.91 1.20 -13.51
CA ALA A 190 2.97 1.85 -12.21
C ALA A 190 1.66 1.68 -11.42
N VAL A 191 0.52 1.96 -12.05
CA VAL A 191 -0.80 1.89 -11.41
C VAL A 191 -1.14 0.48 -10.96
N ALA A 192 -0.75 -0.55 -11.73
CA ALA A 192 -1.02 -1.96 -11.37
C ALA A 192 -0.45 -2.38 -10.00
N TYR A 193 0.62 -1.73 -9.51
CA TYR A 193 1.15 -2.00 -8.18
C TYR A 193 0.14 -1.64 -7.07
N PHE A 194 -0.62 -0.55 -7.26
CA PHE A 194 -1.55 0.01 -6.27
C PHE A 194 -2.93 -0.67 -6.27
N LEU A 195 -3.26 -1.39 -7.33
CA LEU A 195 -4.53 -2.10 -7.47
C LEU A 195 -4.48 -3.46 -6.75
N PRO A 196 -5.61 -4.14 -6.47
CA PRO A 196 -5.60 -5.52 -5.99
C PRO A 196 -4.99 -6.50 -7.00
N GLY A 197 -4.79 -7.75 -6.58
CA GLY A 197 -4.38 -8.82 -7.51
C GLY A 197 -5.46 -9.04 -8.56
N GLU A 198 -5.11 -9.61 -9.71
CA GLU A 198 -6.12 -9.98 -10.71
C GLU A 198 -7.02 -11.07 -10.11
N PRO A 199 -8.36 -10.89 -10.11
CA PRO A 199 -9.26 -11.90 -9.61
C PRO A 199 -9.18 -13.15 -10.49
N THR A 200 -9.45 -14.30 -9.89
CA THR A 200 -9.59 -15.57 -10.61
C THR A 200 -10.87 -15.57 -11.43
N GLY A 201 -10.85 -14.94 -12.61
CA GLY A 201 -11.99 -14.83 -13.52
C GLY A 201 -11.64 -14.07 -14.79
N GLN A 202 -12.49 -14.17 -15.82
CA GLN A 202 -12.28 -13.37 -17.03
C GLN A 202 -12.56 -11.89 -16.74
N PRO A 203 -11.63 -10.98 -17.10
CA PRO A 203 -11.90 -9.55 -17.02
C PRO A 203 -13.10 -9.21 -17.89
N THR A 204 -14.10 -8.54 -17.33
CA THR A 204 -15.19 -8.00 -18.16
C THR A 204 -14.68 -6.71 -18.79
N ALA A 205 -14.54 -6.71 -20.12
CA ALA A 205 -14.15 -5.50 -20.83
C ALA A 205 -15.21 -4.40 -20.58
N PRO A 206 -14.80 -3.20 -20.11
CA PRO A 206 -15.76 -2.16 -19.81
C PRO A 206 -16.41 -1.68 -21.11
N ALA A 207 -17.74 -1.89 -21.22
CA ALA A 207 -18.52 -1.47 -22.36
C ALA A 207 -18.73 0.05 -22.35
N GLY A 208 -18.85 0.68 -23.52
CA GLY A 208 -19.23 2.10 -23.62
C GLY A 208 -18.10 3.13 -23.39
N VAL A 209 -16.87 2.69 -23.11
CA VAL A 209 -15.73 3.62 -22.94
C VAL A 209 -15.34 4.27 -24.27
N ARG A 210 -15.37 5.60 -24.31
CA ARG A 210 -15.01 6.46 -25.45
C ARG A 210 -13.58 6.96 -25.32
N GLY A 211 -12.92 7.19 -26.45
CA GLY A 211 -11.53 7.66 -26.51
C GLY A 211 -10.51 6.52 -26.65
N ARG A 212 -9.42 6.76 -27.38
CA ARG A 212 -8.39 5.73 -27.62
C ARG A 212 -7.56 5.44 -26.37
N LEU A 213 -7.14 6.49 -25.67
CA LEU A 213 -6.37 6.37 -24.42
C LEU A 213 -7.22 5.71 -23.31
N GLN A 214 -8.45 6.17 -23.14
CA GLN A 214 -9.38 5.69 -22.11
C GLN A 214 -9.71 4.21 -22.32
N ARG A 215 -10.02 3.77 -23.55
CA ARG A 215 -10.25 2.33 -23.81
C ARG A 215 -9.05 1.48 -23.44
N ARG A 216 -7.83 1.97 -23.72
CA ARG A 216 -6.59 1.27 -23.39
C ARG A 216 -6.38 1.20 -21.87
N LEU A 217 -6.49 2.31 -21.16
CA LEU A 217 -6.36 2.34 -19.70
C LEU A 217 -7.45 1.49 -19.03
N ALA A 218 -8.70 1.61 -19.49
CA ALA A 218 -9.81 0.83 -18.96
C ALA A 218 -9.59 -0.69 -19.13
N ALA A 219 -9.02 -1.13 -20.25
CA ALA A 219 -8.69 -2.55 -20.44
C ALA A 219 -7.63 -3.07 -19.46
N VAL A 220 -6.70 -2.22 -19.02
CA VAL A 220 -5.71 -2.57 -17.98
C VAL A 220 -6.35 -2.54 -16.60
N LEU A 221 -7.04 -1.46 -16.26
CA LEU A 221 -7.65 -1.25 -14.94
C LEU A 221 -8.75 -2.28 -14.63
N ALA A 222 -9.56 -2.66 -15.64
CA ALA A 222 -10.65 -3.62 -15.50
C ALA A 222 -10.18 -5.06 -15.18
N ARG A 223 -8.88 -5.34 -15.30
CA ARG A 223 -8.30 -6.60 -14.82
C ARG A 223 -8.20 -6.67 -13.30
N HIS A 224 -8.30 -5.53 -12.61
CA HIS A 224 -8.10 -5.47 -11.16
C HIS A 224 -9.35 -4.96 -10.44
N VAL A 225 -10.05 -3.98 -11.01
CA VAL A 225 -11.14 -3.27 -10.34
C VAL A 225 -12.26 -2.92 -11.32
N ALA A 226 -13.44 -2.60 -10.79
CA ALA A 226 -14.49 -1.96 -11.59
C ALA A 226 -14.00 -0.59 -12.10
N VAL A 227 -14.39 -0.28 -13.35
CA VAL A 227 -14.02 0.97 -14.05
C VAL A 227 -15.27 1.58 -14.65
N GLU A 228 -15.44 2.89 -14.46
CA GLU A 228 -16.53 3.68 -15.01
C GLU A 228 -15.95 4.91 -15.73
N GLN A 229 -16.48 5.24 -16.90
CA GLN A 229 -16.14 6.51 -17.56
C GLN A 229 -17.07 7.62 -17.07
N THR A 230 -16.50 8.71 -16.58
CA THR A 230 -17.24 9.88 -16.12
C THR A 230 -17.77 10.71 -17.29
N ASP A 231 -18.71 11.62 -17.02
CA ASP A 231 -19.24 12.56 -18.03
C ASP A 231 -18.16 13.46 -18.63
N GLN A 232 -17.08 13.71 -17.91
CA GLN A 232 -15.91 14.47 -18.36
C GLN A 232 -14.94 13.63 -19.22
N GLY A 233 -15.25 12.35 -19.45
CA GLY A 233 -14.47 11.45 -20.28
C GLY A 233 -13.28 10.78 -19.60
N GLY A 234 -12.98 11.09 -18.34
CA GLY A 234 -11.99 10.36 -17.55
C GLY A 234 -12.53 9.03 -17.00
N LEU A 235 -11.69 8.25 -16.34
CA LEU A 235 -12.07 6.95 -15.78
C LEU A 235 -11.98 6.97 -14.27
N ALA A 236 -13.10 6.77 -13.57
CA ALA A 236 -13.10 6.44 -12.16
C ALA A 236 -12.89 4.93 -11.98
N PHE A 237 -12.08 4.53 -11.01
CA PHE A 237 -11.82 3.12 -10.75
C PHE A 237 -11.53 2.84 -9.27
N GLY A 238 -11.79 1.61 -8.86
CA GLY A 238 -11.64 1.19 -7.47
C GLY A 238 -12.72 1.76 -6.55
N THR A 239 -12.85 1.19 -5.36
CA THR A 239 -13.76 1.63 -4.31
C THR A 239 -13.15 1.36 -2.94
N ARG A 240 -13.68 2.03 -1.90
CA ARG A 240 -13.31 1.74 -0.51
C ARG A 240 -13.60 0.26 -0.17
N PRO A 241 -12.78 -0.38 0.69
CA PRO A 241 -11.76 0.21 1.57
C PRO A 241 -10.35 0.33 0.96
N GLY A 242 -10.14 0.01 -0.32
CA GLY A 242 -8.82 0.10 -0.95
C GLY A 242 -8.54 1.43 -1.66
N PRO A 243 -7.33 1.58 -2.23
CA PRO A 243 -7.04 2.65 -3.16
C PRO A 243 -8.08 2.75 -4.26
N TYR A 244 -8.50 3.97 -4.52
CA TYR A 244 -9.37 4.32 -5.64
C TYR A 244 -8.73 5.48 -6.39
N GLY A 245 -9.16 5.72 -7.62
CA GLY A 245 -8.49 6.72 -8.43
C GLY A 245 -9.28 7.18 -9.63
N TYR A 246 -8.66 8.11 -10.32
CA TYR A 246 -9.18 8.75 -11.51
C TYR A 246 -8.08 8.82 -12.58
N ALA A 247 -8.35 8.30 -13.78
CA ALA A 247 -7.50 8.49 -14.94
C ALA A 247 -8.03 9.67 -15.76
N ALA A 248 -7.20 10.69 -15.94
CA ALA A 248 -7.59 11.89 -16.66
C ALA A 248 -7.92 11.60 -18.13
N PRO A 249 -8.88 12.33 -18.73
CA PRO A 249 -9.13 12.26 -20.17
C PRO A 249 -7.88 12.70 -20.95
N ALA A 250 -7.73 12.18 -22.18
CA ALA A 250 -6.71 12.72 -23.08
C ALA A 250 -7.10 14.15 -23.45
N PHE A 251 -6.14 15.08 -23.44
CA PHE A 251 -6.38 16.45 -23.89
C PHE A 251 -6.83 16.49 -25.36
N ASP A 252 -6.22 15.65 -26.21
CA ASP A 252 -6.67 15.38 -27.58
C ASP A 252 -7.20 13.94 -27.67
N ALA A 253 -8.52 13.81 -27.87
CA ALA A 253 -9.20 12.52 -27.97
C ALA A 253 -8.83 11.72 -29.24
N GLN A 254 -8.31 12.37 -30.28
CA GLN A 254 -7.93 11.73 -31.54
C GLN A 254 -6.48 11.25 -31.55
N ALA A 255 -5.66 11.76 -30.63
CA ALA A 255 -4.26 11.38 -30.50
C ALA A 255 -4.09 9.86 -30.33
N ARG A 256 -2.98 9.35 -30.90
CA ARG A 256 -2.66 7.92 -30.78
C ARG A 256 -2.30 7.60 -29.34
N ALA A 257 -3.04 6.67 -28.73
CA ALA A 257 -2.89 6.32 -27.31
C ALA A 257 -1.45 6.00 -26.86
N HIS A 258 -0.59 5.45 -27.72
CA HIS A 258 0.81 5.14 -27.36
C HIS A 258 1.74 6.37 -27.36
N MET A 259 1.33 7.48 -27.97
CA MET A 259 2.07 8.75 -27.99
C MET A 259 1.49 9.76 -26.99
N THR A 260 0.26 9.56 -26.53
CA THR A 260 -0.39 10.41 -25.54
C THR A 260 0.08 10.06 -24.14
N PRO A 261 0.62 11.02 -23.36
CA PRO A 261 0.86 10.81 -21.93
C PRO A 261 -0.44 10.48 -21.20
N ALA A 262 -0.35 9.61 -20.20
CA ALA A 262 -1.44 9.33 -19.29
C ALA A 262 -1.17 10.03 -17.95
N SER A 263 -2.24 10.42 -17.27
CA SER A 263 -2.22 10.88 -15.89
C SER A 263 -3.25 10.10 -15.09
N VAL A 264 -2.84 9.59 -13.94
CA VAL A 264 -3.69 8.86 -13.01
C VAL A 264 -3.47 9.41 -11.62
N ASP A 265 -4.56 9.79 -10.96
CA ASP A 265 -4.58 10.20 -9.58
C ASP A 265 -5.12 9.03 -8.74
N LEU A 266 -4.41 8.68 -7.67
CA LEU A 266 -4.76 7.63 -6.72
C LEU A 266 -4.92 8.24 -5.34
N HIS A 267 -5.88 7.75 -4.59
CA HIS A 267 -6.21 8.24 -3.25
C HIS A 267 -6.13 7.11 -2.23
N GLY A 268 -5.82 7.45 -0.98
CA GLY A 268 -5.80 6.46 0.11
C GLY A 268 -4.50 5.66 0.19
N ILE A 269 -3.37 6.19 -0.26
CA ILE A 269 -2.11 5.44 -0.30
C ILE A 269 -1.31 5.67 0.99
N GLY A 270 -1.01 4.61 1.73
CA GLY A 270 -0.16 4.70 2.93
C GLY A 270 1.32 4.95 2.64
N ALA A 271 2.02 5.59 3.57
CA ALA A 271 3.45 5.87 3.44
C ALA A 271 4.31 4.61 3.31
N ASP A 272 4.00 3.55 4.06
CA ASP A 272 4.70 2.27 3.94
C ASP A 272 4.59 1.69 2.51
N PHE A 273 3.43 1.80 1.88
CA PHE A 273 3.27 1.39 0.48
C PHE A 273 4.21 2.18 -0.43
N LEU A 274 4.27 3.51 -0.27
CA LEU A 274 5.15 4.38 -1.05
C LEU A 274 6.63 4.05 -0.83
N ILE A 275 7.06 3.80 0.41
CA ILE A 275 8.43 3.39 0.73
C ILE A 275 8.75 2.05 0.03
N SER A 276 7.80 1.12 -0.01
CA SER A 276 7.98 -0.18 -0.68
C SER A 276 8.13 -0.09 -2.21
N LEU A 277 7.73 1.04 -2.82
CA LEU A 277 7.89 1.29 -4.26
C LEU A 277 9.29 1.78 -4.64
N ALA A 278 10.13 2.14 -3.66
CA ALA A 278 11.51 2.46 -3.95
C ALA A 278 12.13 1.23 -4.65
N PRO A 279 12.77 1.39 -5.82
CA PRO A 279 13.33 0.26 -6.55
C PRO A 279 14.29 -0.51 -5.64
N GLN A 280 14.03 -1.80 -5.42
CA GLN A 280 14.93 -2.72 -4.71
C GLN A 280 16.05 -3.19 -5.63
#